data_AF-A0A1V5Y671-F1
#
_entry.id   AF-A0A1V5Y671-F1
#
_cell.length_a   1.000
_cell.length_b   1.000
_cell.length_c   1.000
_cell.angle_alpha   90.00
_cell.angle_beta   90.00
_cell.angle_gamma   90.00
#
_symmetry.space_group_name_H-M   'P 1'
#
loop_
_entity.id
_entity.type
_entity.pdbx_description
1 polymer ?
#
loop_
_entity_poly.entity_id
_entity_poly.type
_entity_poly.pdbx_seq_one_letter_code
_entity_poly.pdbx_strand_id
1 'polypeptide(L)'
;MFKCSKWAKQVLSLQRDDGSWGYFHSMSEPRKYPFTTEQALRRLAVLGFTIEDEPIKKAVAYLHDCLTGRNEMPDRKEKLHDWNIFTQLMAAAWIRRFTREDPAANAVAETWADVISRAFSSGKYDHNDYLAAYQRTFKKQARGGRLVDFVHFYIVSLVSDCLDLKTERAVFDHILCHETGIYYIYPKPLSKLPETFMSKTASLYIGAVELLTDYRRCTDKLIFVADWLNGNKINGKWDMGSEANDRIYFPLSDSWRSKDTRADDCTFRIEKLLERINSK
;
A
#
# COMPACT_ATOMS: atom_id res chain seq x y z
N MET A 1 -0.05 15.27 -11.97
CA MET A 1 0.62 16.58 -12.06
C MET A 1 0.57 17.24 -10.67
N PHE A 2 1.40 16.80 -9.72
CA PHE A 2 1.56 17.44 -8.39
C PHE A 2 3.02 17.45 -7.91
N LYS A 3 3.96 17.04 -8.78
CA LYS A 3 5.40 16.94 -8.50
C LYS A 3 6.05 18.29 -8.16
N CYS A 4 5.47 19.40 -8.62
CA CYS A 4 5.94 20.76 -8.34
C CYS A 4 5.27 21.42 -7.13
N SER A 5 4.33 20.71 -6.45
CA SER A 5 3.62 21.24 -5.29
C SER A 5 4.57 21.52 -4.13
N LYS A 6 4.16 22.41 -3.22
CA LYS A 6 4.89 22.64 -1.97
C LYS A 6 5.03 21.35 -1.14
N TRP A 7 4.08 20.43 -1.26
CA TRP A 7 4.13 19.15 -0.55
C TRP A 7 5.21 18.23 -1.09
N ALA A 8 5.38 18.19 -2.42
CA ALA A 8 6.48 17.47 -3.04
C ALA A 8 7.82 18.08 -2.60
N LYS A 9 7.96 19.42 -2.70
CA LYS A 9 9.18 20.13 -2.29
C LYS A 9 9.57 19.85 -0.83
N GLN A 10 8.60 19.82 0.09
CA GLN A 10 8.83 19.50 1.50
C GLN A 10 9.37 18.09 1.74
N VAL A 11 8.83 17.09 1.04
CA VAL A 11 9.34 15.72 1.14
C VAL A 11 10.74 15.66 0.54
N LEU A 12 10.93 16.19 -0.68
CA LEU A 12 12.19 16.12 -1.39
C LEU A 12 13.35 16.82 -0.67
N SER A 13 13.10 17.95 0.00
CA SER A 13 14.15 18.67 0.76
C SER A 13 14.72 17.89 1.94
N LEU A 14 14.09 16.77 2.32
CA LEU A 14 14.50 15.94 3.45
C LEU A 14 15.13 14.61 3.01
N GLN A 15 15.24 14.36 1.69
CA GLN A 15 15.91 13.17 1.20
C GLN A 15 17.41 13.26 1.50
N ARG A 16 17.96 12.19 2.03
CA ARG A 16 19.39 12.06 2.34
C ARG A 16 20.18 11.64 1.11
N ASP A 17 21.50 11.78 1.17
CA ASP A 17 22.41 11.39 0.09
C ASP A 17 22.32 9.90 -0.26
N ASP A 18 22.04 9.06 0.75
CA ASP A 18 21.81 7.62 0.57
C ASP A 18 20.48 7.28 -0.13
N GLY A 19 19.62 8.26 -0.41
CA GLY A 19 18.32 8.08 -1.05
C GLY A 19 17.14 7.86 -0.09
N SER A 20 17.39 7.71 1.21
CA SER A 20 16.37 7.49 2.24
C SER A 20 15.85 8.79 2.87
N TRP A 21 14.89 8.67 3.78
CA TRP A 21 14.46 9.74 4.70
C TRP A 21 14.79 9.41 6.17
N GLY A 22 15.70 8.46 6.41
CA GLY A 22 16.04 7.96 7.74
C GLY A 22 15.29 6.69 8.10
N TYR A 23 14.70 6.63 9.30
CA TYR A 23 13.91 5.47 9.74
C TYR A 23 12.94 5.06 8.66
N PHE A 24 12.83 3.76 8.42
CA PHE A 24 12.00 3.23 7.36
C PHE A 24 10.53 3.27 7.76
N HIS A 25 10.19 2.76 8.95
CA HIS A 25 8.81 2.53 9.34
C HIS A 25 8.41 3.27 10.62
N SER A 26 7.40 4.14 10.50
CA SER A 26 6.59 4.66 11.60
C SER A 26 5.36 5.33 10.99
N MET A 27 4.18 4.75 11.20
CA MET A 27 2.91 5.30 10.68
C MET A 27 2.05 5.96 11.77
N SER A 28 2.51 5.93 13.04
CA SER A 28 1.72 6.39 14.19
C SER A 28 1.54 7.91 14.23
N GLU A 29 2.53 8.70 13.79
CA GLU A 29 2.47 10.16 13.85
C GLU A 29 3.11 10.86 12.62
N PRO A 30 2.41 10.90 11.46
CA PRO A 30 2.89 11.65 10.27
C PRO A 30 3.11 13.15 10.51
N ARG A 31 2.67 13.68 11.66
CA ARG A 31 2.72 15.10 12.02
C ARG A 31 3.98 15.52 12.78
N LYS A 32 4.77 14.59 13.30
CA LYS A 32 5.78 14.90 14.33
C LYS A 32 7.19 15.21 13.82
N TYR A 33 7.48 14.94 12.54
CA TYR A 33 8.79 15.09 11.90
C TYR A 33 9.96 14.32 12.57
N PRO A 34 11.00 13.92 11.80
CA PRO A 34 11.08 13.91 10.33
C PRO A 34 10.26 12.77 9.69
N PHE A 35 10.01 12.87 8.37
CA PHE A 35 9.35 11.79 7.60
C PHE A 35 10.14 10.50 7.70
N THR A 36 9.45 9.37 7.73
CA THR A 36 10.10 8.07 7.46
C THR A 36 10.22 7.81 5.96
N THR A 37 11.12 6.90 5.58
CA THR A 37 11.28 6.48 4.18
C THR A 37 9.97 5.95 3.60
N GLU A 38 9.21 5.15 4.36
CA GLU A 38 7.90 4.68 3.90
C GLU A 38 6.89 5.82 3.70
N GLN A 39 6.81 6.77 4.64
CA GLN A 39 5.88 7.90 4.50
C GLN A 39 6.23 8.75 3.29
N ALA A 40 7.51 9.01 3.06
CA ALA A 40 7.99 9.74 1.89
C ALA A 40 7.64 9.03 0.59
N LEU A 41 7.92 7.73 0.47
CA LEU A 41 7.59 6.94 -0.72
C LEU A 41 6.09 6.92 -1.00
N ARG A 42 5.27 6.70 0.04
CA ARG A 42 3.81 6.72 -0.09
C ARG A 42 3.33 8.09 -0.57
N ARG A 43 3.86 9.16 0.02
CA ARG A 43 3.49 10.52 -0.32
C ARG A 43 3.90 10.90 -1.74
N LEU A 44 5.11 10.53 -2.17
CA LEU A 44 5.60 10.79 -3.52
C LEU A 44 4.77 9.99 -4.56
N ALA A 45 4.45 8.73 -4.30
CA ALA A 45 3.59 7.94 -5.17
C ALA A 45 2.20 8.61 -5.37
N VAL A 46 1.58 9.08 -4.28
CA VAL A 46 0.31 9.82 -4.33
C VAL A 46 0.42 11.11 -5.16
N LEU A 47 1.54 11.83 -5.04
CA LEU A 47 1.80 13.06 -5.81
C LEU A 47 2.16 12.78 -7.29
N GLY A 48 2.23 11.50 -7.67
CA GLY A 48 2.43 11.02 -9.03
C GLY A 48 3.89 10.83 -9.42
N PHE A 49 4.79 10.68 -8.46
CA PHE A 49 6.16 10.25 -8.73
C PHE A 49 6.21 8.79 -9.17
N THR A 50 7.12 8.50 -10.09
CA THR A 50 7.34 7.17 -10.69
C THR A 50 8.82 6.81 -10.64
N ILE A 51 9.17 5.60 -11.05
CA ILE A 51 10.57 5.17 -11.16
C ILE A 51 11.43 6.08 -12.05
N GLU A 52 10.83 6.87 -12.95
CA GLU A 52 11.58 7.78 -13.80
C GLU A 52 12.13 9.01 -13.07
N ASP A 53 11.56 9.35 -11.92
CA ASP A 53 11.98 10.49 -11.13
C ASP A 53 13.20 10.15 -10.27
N GLU A 54 14.22 11.00 -10.35
CA GLU A 54 15.50 10.82 -9.64
C GLU A 54 15.35 10.53 -8.13
N PRO A 55 14.47 11.21 -7.36
CA PRO A 55 14.27 10.88 -5.96
C PRO A 55 13.79 9.45 -5.72
N ILE A 56 12.97 8.90 -6.61
CA ILE A 56 12.49 7.51 -6.53
C ILE A 56 13.59 6.55 -6.94
N LYS A 57 14.37 6.85 -7.99
CA LYS A 57 15.53 6.02 -8.40
C LYS A 57 16.50 5.82 -7.24
N LYS A 58 16.86 6.89 -6.54
CA LYS A 58 17.74 6.84 -5.35
C LYS A 58 17.13 6.00 -4.22
N ALA A 59 15.85 6.22 -3.92
CA ALA A 59 15.18 5.47 -2.85
C ALA A 59 15.04 3.98 -3.18
N VAL A 60 14.76 3.63 -4.44
CA VAL A 60 14.70 2.23 -4.88
C VAL A 60 16.08 1.58 -4.82
N ALA A 61 17.14 2.27 -5.23
CA ALA A 61 18.51 1.79 -5.10
C ALA A 61 18.90 1.54 -3.63
N TYR A 62 18.57 2.48 -2.73
CA TYR A 62 18.73 2.30 -1.29
C TYR A 62 18.02 1.06 -0.75
N LEU A 63 16.74 0.87 -1.11
CA LEU A 63 15.97 -0.28 -0.66
C LEU A 63 16.51 -1.59 -1.22
N HIS A 64 17.01 -1.59 -2.45
CA HIS A 64 17.67 -2.74 -3.04
C HIS A 64 18.98 -3.09 -2.29
N ASP A 65 19.77 -2.09 -1.91
CA ASP A 65 20.97 -2.30 -1.09
C ASP A 65 20.60 -2.86 0.29
N CYS A 66 19.53 -2.37 0.92
CA CYS A 66 19.00 -2.95 2.16
C CYS A 66 18.52 -4.41 1.96
N LEU A 67 17.82 -4.68 0.86
CA LEU A 67 17.26 -5.99 0.55
C LEU A 67 18.36 -7.03 0.30
N THR A 68 19.45 -6.62 -0.34
CA THR A 68 20.61 -7.47 -0.66
C THR A 68 21.67 -7.51 0.44
N GLY A 69 21.46 -6.78 1.55
CA GLY A 69 22.36 -6.76 2.70
C GLY A 69 23.61 -5.90 2.51
N ARG A 70 23.66 -5.06 1.47
CA ARG A 70 24.72 -4.05 1.28
C ARG A 70 24.56 -2.83 2.18
N ASN A 71 23.34 -2.58 2.65
CA ASN A 71 23.03 -1.57 3.65
C ASN A 71 22.10 -2.15 4.72
N GLU A 72 22.01 -1.48 5.88
CA GLU A 72 21.11 -1.87 6.96
C GLU A 72 20.06 -0.77 7.20
N MET A 73 18.79 -1.17 7.33
CA MET A 73 17.74 -0.22 7.72
C MET A 73 18.02 0.28 9.14
N PRO A 74 17.96 1.60 9.39
CA PRO A 74 18.32 2.18 10.69
C PRO A 74 17.32 1.86 11.80
N ASP A 75 16.17 1.24 11.47
CA ASP A 75 15.10 0.88 12.39
C ASP A 75 15.56 -0.11 13.48
N ARG A 76 14.99 0.05 14.67
CA ARG A 76 15.25 -0.86 15.78
C ARG A 76 14.73 -2.25 15.44
N LYS A 77 15.61 -3.24 15.56
CA LYS A 77 15.24 -4.66 15.42
C LYS A 77 14.15 -5.05 16.41
N GLU A 78 12.96 -5.33 15.90
CA GLU A 78 11.85 -5.87 16.69
C GLU A 78 12.16 -7.32 17.11
N LYS A 79 11.79 -7.69 18.34
CA LYS A 79 12.07 -9.03 18.91
C LYS A 79 10.96 -10.06 18.64
N LEU A 80 9.74 -9.60 18.36
CA LEU A 80 8.55 -10.45 18.32
C LEU A 80 8.45 -11.25 17.02
N HIS A 81 8.73 -10.61 15.89
CA HIS A 81 8.73 -11.22 14.57
C HIS A 81 10.17 -11.38 14.07
N ASP A 82 10.36 -12.19 13.03
CA ASP A 82 11.66 -12.29 12.39
C ASP A 82 11.98 -10.97 11.67
N TRP A 83 12.98 -10.26 12.17
CA TRP A 83 13.35 -8.94 11.65
C TRP A 83 13.83 -8.98 10.21
N ASN A 84 14.55 -10.02 9.80
CA ASN A 84 15.13 -10.11 8.48
C ASN A 84 14.04 -10.40 7.44
N ILE A 85 13.13 -11.32 7.73
CA ILE A 85 11.99 -11.61 6.84
C ILE A 85 11.10 -10.37 6.70
N PHE A 86 10.85 -9.65 7.80
CA PHE A 86 10.02 -8.47 7.79
C PHE A 86 10.65 -7.29 7.01
N THR A 87 11.95 -7.05 7.17
CA THR A 87 12.65 -5.99 6.41
C THR A 87 12.75 -6.30 4.92
N GLN A 88 12.94 -7.57 4.55
CA GLN A 88 12.86 -8.01 3.15
C GLN A 88 11.48 -7.74 2.54
N LEU A 89 10.41 -8.07 3.26
CA LEU A 89 9.02 -7.76 2.86
C LEU A 89 8.82 -6.26 2.62
N MET A 90 9.26 -5.42 3.56
CA MET A 90 9.14 -3.97 3.47
C MET A 90 9.88 -3.40 2.26
N ALA A 91 11.15 -3.77 2.07
CA ALA A 91 11.96 -3.31 0.95
C ALA A 91 11.38 -3.79 -0.40
N ALA A 92 11.12 -5.10 -0.52
CA ALA A 92 10.63 -5.68 -1.76
C ALA A 92 9.28 -5.11 -2.17
N ALA A 93 8.33 -4.94 -1.22
CA ALA A 93 7.02 -4.37 -1.52
C ALA A 93 7.15 -2.95 -2.08
N TRP A 94 7.97 -2.10 -1.48
CA TRP A 94 8.14 -0.72 -1.94
C TRP A 94 8.92 -0.60 -3.25
N ILE A 95 9.97 -1.40 -3.46
CA ILE A 95 10.66 -1.49 -4.76
C ILE A 95 9.64 -1.85 -5.84
N ARG A 96 8.87 -2.91 -5.61
CA ARG A 96 7.91 -3.46 -6.57
C ARG A 96 6.74 -2.53 -6.88
N ARG A 97 6.44 -1.55 -6.03
CA ARG A 97 5.44 -0.50 -6.32
C ARG A 97 5.91 0.51 -7.36
N PHE A 98 7.22 0.66 -7.55
CA PHE A 98 7.79 1.59 -8.53
C PHE A 98 8.35 0.89 -9.76
N THR A 99 8.92 -0.32 -9.63
CA THR A 99 9.48 -1.08 -10.75
C THR A 99 9.35 -2.57 -10.57
N ARG A 100 9.18 -3.31 -11.67
CA ARG A 100 9.21 -4.79 -11.71
C ARG A 100 10.55 -5.34 -12.19
N GLU A 101 11.52 -4.48 -12.44
CA GLU A 101 12.82 -4.87 -13.01
C GLU A 101 13.83 -5.36 -11.98
N ASP A 102 13.55 -5.21 -10.68
CA ASP A 102 14.44 -5.63 -9.60
C ASP A 102 14.35 -7.15 -9.33
N PRO A 103 15.39 -7.93 -9.64
CA PRO A 103 15.33 -9.39 -9.50
C PRO A 103 15.26 -9.85 -8.03
N ALA A 104 15.88 -9.11 -7.11
CA ALA A 104 15.87 -9.48 -5.69
C ALA A 104 14.48 -9.28 -5.09
N ALA A 105 13.81 -8.17 -5.41
CA ALA A 105 12.45 -7.92 -4.98
C ALA A 105 11.46 -8.92 -5.61
N ASN A 106 11.71 -9.35 -6.85
CA ASN A 106 10.91 -10.39 -7.51
C ASN A 106 11.07 -11.76 -6.85
N ALA A 107 12.28 -12.16 -6.46
CA ALA A 107 12.49 -13.41 -5.72
C ALA A 107 11.74 -13.45 -4.38
N VAL A 108 11.68 -12.31 -3.66
CA VAL A 108 10.87 -12.21 -2.43
C VAL A 108 9.38 -12.34 -2.73
N ALA A 109 8.89 -11.69 -3.79
CA ALA A 109 7.49 -11.80 -4.19
C ALA A 109 7.09 -13.22 -4.60
N GLU A 110 7.92 -13.91 -5.36
CA GLU A 110 7.70 -15.32 -5.75
C GLU A 110 7.67 -16.24 -4.52
N THR A 111 8.59 -16.02 -3.59
CA THR A 111 8.63 -16.75 -2.31
C THR A 111 7.32 -16.60 -1.55
N TRP A 112 6.83 -15.37 -1.41
CA TRP A 112 5.57 -15.11 -0.73
C TRP A 112 4.35 -15.58 -1.53
N ALA A 113 4.37 -15.49 -2.85
CA ALA A 113 3.32 -16.02 -3.70
C ALA A 113 3.18 -17.55 -3.58
N ASP A 114 4.27 -18.30 -3.41
CA ASP A 114 4.21 -19.75 -3.12
C ASP A 114 3.57 -20.01 -1.75
N VAL A 115 3.97 -19.26 -0.71
CA VAL A 115 3.37 -19.38 0.63
C VAL A 115 1.86 -19.12 0.60
N ILE A 116 1.44 -18.04 -0.05
CA ILE A 116 0.02 -17.69 -0.18
C ILE A 116 -0.72 -18.71 -1.05
N SER A 117 -0.16 -19.13 -2.18
CA SER A 117 -0.80 -20.15 -3.05
C SER A 117 -1.06 -21.46 -2.31
N ARG A 118 -0.14 -21.89 -1.43
CA ARG A 118 -0.34 -23.08 -0.58
C ARG A 118 -1.47 -22.91 0.42
N ALA A 119 -1.56 -21.73 1.05
CA ALA A 119 -2.63 -21.39 1.99
C ALA A 119 -4.03 -21.39 1.34
N PHE A 120 -4.10 -21.31 0.01
CA PHE A 120 -5.34 -21.32 -0.77
C PHE A 120 -5.50 -22.57 -1.65
N SER A 121 -4.70 -23.62 -1.42
CA SER A 121 -4.70 -24.83 -2.26
C SER A 121 -6.06 -25.53 -2.34
N SER A 122 -6.86 -25.45 -1.27
CA SER A 122 -8.23 -25.96 -1.21
C SER A 122 -9.29 -25.06 -1.88
N GLY A 123 -8.89 -23.89 -2.39
CA GLY A 123 -9.78 -22.87 -2.97
C GLY A 123 -10.31 -21.85 -1.96
N LYS A 124 -9.95 -21.97 -0.67
CA LYS A 124 -10.23 -21.01 0.39
C LYS A 124 -9.01 -20.90 1.30
N TYR A 125 -8.91 -19.82 2.07
CA TYR A 125 -7.82 -19.65 3.03
C TYR A 125 -7.87 -20.74 4.10
N ASP A 126 -6.74 -21.42 4.30
CA ASP A 126 -6.48 -22.30 5.42
C ASP A 126 -5.24 -21.80 6.19
N HIS A 127 -5.46 -21.49 7.46
CA HIS A 127 -4.41 -20.92 8.30
C HIS A 127 -3.31 -21.94 8.65
N ASN A 128 -3.64 -23.23 8.77
CA ASN A 128 -2.65 -24.26 9.04
C ASN A 128 -1.76 -24.48 7.82
N ASP A 129 -2.34 -24.47 6.62
CA ASP A 129 -1.58 -24.55 5.37
C ASP A 129 -0.66 -23.34 5.21
N TYR A 130 -1.12 -22.13 5.57
CA TYR A 130 -0.29 -20.93 5.61
C TYR A 130 0.91 -21.11 6.55
N LEU A 131 0.69 -21.51 7.80
CA LEU A 131 1.76 -21.68 8.80
C LEU A 131 2.74 -22.79 8.38
N ALA A 132 2.24 -23.89 7.82
CA ALA A 132 3.07 -24.99 7.31
C ALA A 132 3.92 -24.55 6.12
N ALA A 133 3.34 -23.80 5.17
CA ALA A 133 4.04 -23.24 4.03
C ALA A 133 5.12 -22.23 4.45
N TYR A 134 4.79 -21.33 5.38
CA TYR A 134 5.74 -20.38 5.96
C TYR A 134 6.91 -21.11 6.61
N GLN A 135 6.64 -22.08 7.50
CA GLN A 135 7.67 -22.86 8.20
C GLN A 135 8.56 -23.62 7.23
N ARG A 136 7.98 -24.22 6.18
CA ARG A 136 8.75 -24.93 5.15
C ARG A 136 9.69 -24.01 4.40
N THR A 137 9.23 -22.80 4.08
CA THR A 137 9.94 -21.79 3.27
C THR A 137 11.05 -21.13 4.06
N PHE A 138 10.73 -20.60 5.24
CA PHE A 138 11.67 -19.79 6.03
C PHE A 138 12.42 -20.59 7.09
N LYS A 139 12.12 -21.89 7.25
CA LYS A 139 12.67 -22.78 8.30
C LYS A 139 12.46 -22.23 9.71
N LYS A 140 11.45 -21.39 9.90
CA LYS A 140 11.13 -20.68 11.15
C LYS A 140 9.62 -20.61 11.32
N GLN A 141 9.17 -20.58 12.58
CA GLN A 141 7.75 -20.39 12.87
C GLN A 141 7.36 -18.94 12.60
N ALA A 142 6.18 -18.73 12.03
CA ALA A 142 5.61 -17.39 11.94
C ALA A 142 5.36 -16.88 13.37
N ARG A 143 5.90 -15.70 13.68
CA ARG A 143 5.73 -15.03 14.98
C ARG A 143 5.48 -13.56 14.77
N GLY A 144 4.68 -12.99 15.67
CA GLY A 144 4.17 -11.63 15.57
C GLY A 144 3.03 -11.51 14.55
N GLY A 145 2.01 -10.72 14.87
CA GLY A 145 0.78 -10.64 14.06
C GLY A 145 1.04 -10.36 12.57
N ARG A 146 2.09 -9.58 12.26
CA ARG A 146 2.48 -9.21 10.88
C ARG A 146 3.00 -10.36 10.02
N LEU A 147 3.47 -11.46 10.60
CA LEU A 147 3.91 -12.64 9.84
C LEU A 147 2.96 -13.82 10.04
N VAL A 148 2.07 -13.76 11.04
CA VAL A 148 1.04 -14.78 11.29
C VAL A 148 -0.18 -14.55 10.41
N ASP A 149 -0.54 -13.30 10.16
CA ASP A 149 -1.63 -12.90 9.27
C ASP A 149 -1.05 -12.15 8.08
N PHE A 150 -1.37 -12.59 6.87
CA PHE A 150 -0.83 -12.02 5.65
C PHE A 150 -1.58 -10.77 5.17
N VAL A 151 -2.76 -10.45 5.75
CA VAL A 151 -3.61 -9.35 5.29
C VAL A 151 -3.11 -8.00 5.82
N HIS A 152 -1.92 -7.63 5.35
CA HIS A 152 -1.28 -6.33 5.60
C HIS A 152 -0.69 -5.77 4.31
N PHE A 153 -0.49 -4.45 4.29
CA PHE A 153 -0.04 -3.70 3.11
C PHE A 153 1.12 -4.37 2.34
N TYR A 154 2.18 -4.79 3.02
CA TYR A 154 3.37 -5.31 2.34
C TYR A 154 3.09 -6.58 1.52
N ILE A 155 2.51 -7.64 2.10
CA ILE A 155 2.24 -8.87 1.35
C ILE A 155 1.18 -8.63 0.27
N VAL A 156 0.08 -7.95 0.61
CA VAL A 156 -0.99 -7.66 -0.35
C VAL A 156 -0.47 -6.84 -1.54
N SER A 157 0.41 -5.86 -1.31
CA SER A 157 1.04 -5.11 -2.41
C SER A 157 2.02 -5.97 -3.22
N LEU A 158 2.77 -6.84 -2.56
CA LEU A 158 3.87 -7.59 -3.15
C LEU A 158 3.38 -8.65 -4.15
N VAL A 159 2.30 -9.37 -3.83
CA VAL A 159 1.85 -10.56 -4.58
C VAL A 159 0.77 -10.29 -5.62
N SER A 160 0.35 -9.04 -5.79
CA SER A 160 -0.81 -8.62 -6.62
C SER A 160 -0.83 -9.13 -8.06
N ASP A 161 0.33 -9.46 -8.63
CA ASP A 161 0.51 -9.98 -9.99
C ASP A 161 1.32 -11.29 -10.05
N CYS A 162 1.49 -11.97 -8.91
CA CYS A 162 2.30 -13.20 -8.81
C CYS A 162 1.48 -14.49 -8.68
N LEU A 163 0.17 -14.38 -8.55
CA LEU A 163 -0.73 -15.52 -8.31
C LEU A 163 -1.29 -16.05 -9.63
N ASP A 164 -1.72 -17.30 -9.69
CA ASP A 164 -2.58 -17.75 -10.79
C ASP A 164 -4.01 -17.19 -10.63
N LEU A 165 -4.83 -17.27 -11.69
CA LEU A 165 -6.17 -16.67 -11.69
C LEU A 165 -7.08 -17.21 -10.58
N LYS A 166 -7.04 -18.51 -10.30
CA LYS A 166 -7.91 -19.14 -9.31
C LYS A 166 -7.50 -18.71 -7.90
N THR A 167 -6.20 -18.73 -7.64
CA THR A 167 -5.63 -18.31 -6.36
C THR A 167 -5.85 -16.81 -6.13
N GLU A 168 -5.63 -15.97 -7.15
CA GLU A 168 -5.87 -14.52 -7.05
C GLU A 168 -7.30 -14.21 -6.63
N ARG A 169 -8.30 -14.83 -7.26
CA ARG A 169 -9.72 -14.59 -6.92
C ARG A 169 -10.04 -15.01 -5.49
N ALA A 170 -9.52 -16.15 -5.03
CA ALA A 170 -9.75 -16.62 -3.67
C ALA A 170 -9.06 -15.74 -2.61
N VAL A 171 -7.83 -15.29 -2.89
CA VAL A 171 -7.10 -14.33 -2.06
C VAL A 171 -7.85 -13.00 -1.98
N PHE A 172 -8.34 -12.51 -3.12
CA PHE A 172 -9.10 -11.27 -3.19
C PHE A 172 -10.37 -11.33 -2.33
N ASP A 173 -11.14 -12.42 -2.44
CA ASP A 173 -12.35 -12.63 -1.63
C ASP A 173 -12.04 -12.69 -0.13
N HIS A 174 -10.94 -13.34 0.24
CA HIS A 174 -10.49 -13.37 1.62
C HIS A 174 -10.12 -11.99 2.15
N ILE A 175 -9.33 -11.21 1.39
CA ILE A 175 -8.95 -9.84 1.79
C ILE A 175 -10.20 -8.94 1.91
N LEU A 176 -11.15 -9.05 0.98
CA LEU A 176 -12.35 -8.23 0.98
C LEU A 176 -13.18 -8.44 2.26
N CYS A 177 -13.27 -9.69 2.73
CA CYS A 177 -14.04 -10.08 3.91
C CYS A 177 -13.23 -10.13 5.21
N HIS A 178 -11.93 -9.81 5.18
CA HIS A 178 -11.05 -9.92 6.34
C HIS A 178 -11.50 -9.00 7.50
N GLU A 179 -11.72 -9.57 8.67
CA GLU A 179 -12.40 -8.87 9.79
C GLU A 179 -11.69 -7.61 10.26
N THR A 180 -10.36 -7.62 10.25
CA THR A 180 -9.52 -6.50 10.70
C THR A 180 -9.08 -5.58 9.56
N GLY A 181 -9.57 -5.83 8.34
CA GLY A 181 -9.18 -5.10 7.13
C GLY A 181 -7.74 -5.38 6.71
N ILE A 182 -7.14 -4.41 5.99
CA ILE A 182 -5.74 -4.45 5.57
C ILE A 182 -4.91 -3.64 6.56
N TYR A 183 -4.11 -4.35 7.35
CA TYR A 183 -3.22 -3.72 8.32
C TYR A 183 -2.26 -2.71 7.63
N TYR A 184 -1.97 -1.59 8.30
CA TYR A 184 -1.30 -0.36 7.80
C TYR A 184 -2.10 0.54 6.84
N ILE A 185 -3.35 0.21 6.52
CA ILE A 185 -4.19 1.07 5.67
C ILE A 185 -5.56 1.29 6.28
N TYR A 186 -6.34 0.22 6.47
CA TYR A 186 -7.75 0.31 6.79
C TYR A 186 -8.16 -0.79 7.78
N PRO A 187 -8.72 -0.45 8.96
CA PRO A 187 -8.89 -1.39 10.07
C PRO A 187 -10.25 -2.09 10.11
N LYS A 188 -10.97 -2.18 8.98
CA LYS A 188 -12.30 -2.80 8.89
C LYS A 188 -12.43 -3.63 7.60
N PRO A 189 -13.41 -4.55 7.51
CA PRO A 189 -13.63 -5.32 6.29
C PRO A 189 -13.93 -4.42 5.09
N LEU A 190 -13.32 -4.71 3.94
CA LEU A 190 -13.49 -3.91 2.73
C LEU A 190 -14.82 -4.17 2.01
N SER A 191 -15.47 -5.30 2.30
CA SER A 191 -16.85 -5.60 1.91
C SER A 191 -17.89 -4.69 2.57
N LYS A 192 -17.52 -3.92 3.59
CA LYS A 192 -18.38 -2.96 4.28
C LYS A 192 -17.97 -1.53 3.91
N LEU A 193 -18.87 -0.82 3.24
CA LEU A 193 -18.66 0.58 2.85
C LEU A 193 -18.61 1.50 4.10
N PRO A 194 -17.81 2.58 4.08
CA PRO A 194 -17.85 3.59 5.11
C PRO A 194 -19.23 4.28 5.20
N GLU A 195 -19.75 4.42 6.42
CA GLU A 195 -21.05 5.08 6.68
C GLU A 195 -21.04 6.56 6.28
N THR A 196 -19.91 7.24 6.47
CA THR A 196 -19.75 8.67 6.16
C THR A 196 -18.65 8.87 5.13
N PHE A 197 -19.02 9.38 3.96
CA PHE A 197 -18.09 9.68 2.87
C PHE A 197 -17.13 10.84 3.21
N MET A 198 -17.65 11.89 3.86
CA MET A 198 -16.85 13.04 4.31
C MET A 198 -16.06 12.72 5.58
N SER A 199 -15.12 11.77 5.52
CA SER A 199 -14.37 11.33 6.69
C SER A 199 -12.96 10.86 6.36
N LYS A 200 -12.08 10.87 7.38
CA LYS A 200 -10.76 10.22 7.29
C LYS A 200 -10.90 8.72 6.99
N THR A 201 -11.89 8.06 7.58
CA THR A 201 -12.15 6.63 7.40
C THR A 201 -12.44 6.29 5.94
N ALA A 202 -13.24 7.11 5.25
CA ALA A 202 -13.49 6.95 3.82
C ALA A 202 -12.23 7.14 2.98
N SER A 203 -11.33 8.08 3.33
CA SER A 203 -10.06 8.29 2.61
C SER A 203 -9.14 7.07 2.72
N LEU A 204 -9.08 6.47 3.91
CA LEU A 204 -8.33 5.24 4.16
C LEU A 204 -8.94 4.04 3.44
N TYR A 205 -10.26 3.93 3.43
CA TYR A 205 -10.97 2.90 2.67
C TYR A 205 -10.63 2.97 1.18
N ILE A 206 -10.72 4.17 0.58
CA ILE A 206 -10.32 4.39 -0.82
C ILE A 206 -8.85 4.01 -1.03
N GLY A 207 -7.96 4.31 -0.07
CA GLY A 207 -6.55 3.89 -0.12
C GLY A 207 -6.35 2.38 -0.16
N ALA A 208 -7.18 1.62 0.55
CA ALA A 208 -7.14 0.17 0.52
C ALA A 208 -7.72 -0.39 -0.79
N VAL A 209 -8.76 0.23 -1.35
CA VAL A 209 -9.31 -0.16 -2.65
C VAL A 209 -8.33 0.15 -3.79
N GLU A 210 -7.61 1.28 -3.73
CA GLU A 210 -6.52 1.62 -4.66
C GLU A 210 -5.42 0.56 -4.69
N LEU A 211 -5.13 -0.08 -3.55
CA LEU A 211 -4.23 -1.23 -3.49
C LEU A 211 -4.85 -2.47 -4.14
N LEU A 212 -6.12 -2.78 -3.86
CA LEU A 212 -6.79 -3.93 -4.45
C LEU A 212 -6.94 -3.85 -5.97
N THR A 213 -7.01 -2.65 -6.55
CA THR A 213 -6.99 -2.48 -8.01
C THR A 213 -5.66 -2.88 -8.67
N ASP A 214 -4.62 -3.25 -7.92
CA ASP A 214 -3.42 -3.89 -8.47
C ASP A 214 -3.69 -5.36 -8.88
N TYR A 215 -4.71 -6.00 -8.30
CA TYR A 215 -5.20 -7.35 -8.65
C TYR A 215 -6.12 -7.27 -9.86
N ARG A 216 -5.53 -7.05 -11.04
CA ARG A 216 -6.25 -6.66 -12.27
C ARG A 216 -7.33 -7.65 -12.72
N ARG A 217 -7.25 -8.94 -12.33
CA ARG A 217 -8.23 -9.97 -12.75
C ARG A 217 -9.43 -10.09 -11.79
N CYS A 218 -9.49 -9.20 -10.80
CA CYS A 218 -10.50 -9.19 -9.75
C CYS A 218 -11.19 -7.82 -9.58
N THR A 219 -10.90 -6.83 -10.44
CA THR A 219 -11.51 -5.49 -10.36
C THR A 219 -13.02 -5.51 -10.55
N ASP A 220 -13.58 -6.54 -11.21
CA ASP A 220 -15.01 -6.82 -11.30
C ASP A 220 -15.70 -6.90 -9.93
N LYS A 221 -14.97 -7.36 -8.91
CA LYS A 221 -15.48 -7.49 -7.53
C LYS A 221 -15.59 -6.13 -6.81
N LEU A 222 -15.07 -5.04 -7.38
CA LEU A 222 -15.10 -3.69 -6.78
C LEU A 222 -16.20 -2.78 -7.34
N ILE A 223 -17.10 -3.29 -8.19
CA ILE A 223 -18.19 -2.49 -8.78
C ILE A 223 -19.05 -1.81 -7.70
N PHE A 224 -19.33 -2.49 -6.58
CA PHE A 224 -20.07 -1.89 -5.46
C PHE A 224 -19.39 -0.64 -4.87
N VAL A 225 -18.06 -0.56 -4.95
CA VAL A 225 -17.30 0.63 -4.55
C VAL A 225 -17.49 1.76 -5.55
N ALA A 226 -17.48 1.45 -6.85
CA ALA A 226 -17.75 2.44 -7.90
C ALA A 226 -19.16 3.03 -7.75
N ASP A 227 -20.16 2.19 -7.46
CA ASP A 227 -21.53 2.62 -7.21
C ASP A 227 -21.62 3.54 -5.98
N TRP A 228 -20.96 3.15 -4.88
CA TRP A 228 -20.88 3.98 -3.67
C TRP A 228 -20.20 5.33 -3.92
N LEU A 229 -19.09 5.36 -4.67
CA LEU A 229 -18.42 6.60 -5.04
C LEU A 229 -19.36 7.47 -5.87
N ASN A 230 -19.95 6.94 -6.94
CA ASN A 230 -20.87 7.70 -7.80
C ASN A 230 -22.08 8.24 -7.03
N GLY A 231 -22.62 7.49 -6.06
CA GLY A 231 -23.70 7.95 -5.19
C GLY A 231 -23.33 9.14 -4.28
N ASN A 232 -22.04 9.36 -4.03
CA ASN A 232 -21.53 10.49 -3.25
C ASN A 232 -21.07 11.68 -4.13
N LYS A 233 -21.29 11.63 -5.45
CA LYS A 233 -20.93 12.72 -6.37
C LYS A 233 -21.98 13.82 -6.31
N ILE A 234 -21.56 15.06 -6.02
CA ILE A 234 -22.44 16.23 -5.93
C ILE A 234 -21.98 17.26 -6.97
N ASN A 235 -22.88 17.68 -7.85
CA ASN A 235 -22.60 18.66 -8.92
C ASN A 235 -21.35 18.30 -9.75
N GLY A 236 -21.17 17.01 -10.05
CA GLY A 236 -20.05 16.53 -10.85
C GLY A 236 -18.72 16.40 -10.11
N LYS A 237 -18.66 16.67 -8.80
CA LYS A 237 -17.43 16.57 -8.00
C LYS A 237 -17.63 15.72 -6.74
N TRP A 238 -16.52 15.28 -6.18
CA TRP A 238 -16.46 14.67 -4.86
C TRP A 238 -15.77 15.60 -3.88
N ASP A 239 -16.29 15.70 -2.67
CA ASP A 239 -15.65 16.43 -1.58
C ASP A 239 -15.67 15.54 -0.33
N MET A 240 -14.51 15.08 0.12
CA MET A 240 -14.37 14.21 1.28
C MET A 240 -14.26 14.96 2.61
N GLY A 241 -14.45 16.29 2.60
CA GLY A 241 -14.37 17.12 3.79
C GLY A 241 -12.93 17.36 4.28
N SER A 242 -12.77 18.34 5.16
CA SER A 242 -11.46 18.74 5.70
C SER A 242 -10.78 17.65 6.52
N GLU A 243 -11.55 16.72 7.10
CA GLU A 243 -11.05 15.59 7.89
C GLU A 243 -10.24 14.57 7.06
N ALA A 244 -10.44 14.54 5.74
CA ALA A 244 -9.67 13.69 4.84
C ALA A 244 -8.18 14.12 4.71
N ASN A 245 -7.81 15.28 5.26
CA ASN A 245 -6.42 15.76 5.29
C ASN A 245 -5.55 14.96 6.27
N ASP A 246 -4.98 13.87 5.76
CA ASP A 246 -4.15 12.92 6.51
C ASP A 246 -2.63 13.10 6.28
N ARG A 247 -2.24 14.05 5.42
CA ARG A 247 -0.85 14.33 5.00
C ARG A 247 -0.18 13.22 4.19
N ILE A 248 -0.92 12.15 3.87
CA ILE A 248 -0.45 11.03 3.07
C ILE A 248 -1.15 11.07 1.72
N TYR A 249 -2.45 10.79 1.69
CA TYR A 249 -3.26 10.81 0.49
C TYR A 249 -3.68 12.24 0.11
N PHE A 250 -3.95 13.07 1.11
CA PHE A 250 -4.34 14.45 0.91
C PHE A 250 -3.56 15.42 1.80
N PRO A 251 -3.41 16.69 1.39
CA PRO A 251 -3.88 17.31 0.12
C PRO A 251 -3.05 16.91 -1.11
N LEU A 252 -3.44 17.24 -2.34
CA LEU A 252 -2.58 17.13 -3.54
C LEU A 252 -2.10 18.52 -3.98
N SER A 253 -3.04 19.47 -4.07
CA SER A 253 -2.84 20.88 -4.38
C SER A 253 -2.28 21.68 -3.20
N ASP A 254 -1.61 22.80 -3.48
CA ASP A 254 -0.90 23.62 -2.49
C ASP A 254 -1.80 24.22 -1.40
N SER A 255 -3.10 24.36 -1.65
CA SER A 255 -4.05 24.91 -0.68
C SER A 255 -5.30 24.04 -0.60
N TRP A 256 -5.68 23.68 0.63
CA TRP A 256 -6.96 23.02 0.95
C TRP A 256 -7.89 23.95 1.75
N ARG A 257 -7.62 25.26 1.72
CA ARG A 257 -8.40 26.25 2.48
C ARG A 257 -9.79 26.47 1.88
N SER A 258 -9.92 26.42 0.55
CA SER A 258 -11.19 26.53 -0.16
C SER A 258 -11.84 25.15 -0.32
N LYS A 259 -13.18 25.14 -0.37
CA LYS A 259 -13.96 23.94 -0.69
C LYS A 259 -13.65 23.43 -2.10
N ASP A 260 -13.52 24.34 -3.07
CA ASP A 260 -13.34 23.98 -4.48
C ASP A 260 -12.03 23.24 -4.72
N THR A 261 -10.90 23.74 -4.20
CA THR A 261 -9.61 23.06 -4.40
C THR A 261 -9.56 21.70 -3.71
N ARG A 262 -10.22 21.56 -2.56
CA ARG A 262 -10.37 20.25 -1.91
C ARG A 262 -11.21 19.29 -2.78
N ALA A 263 -12.32 19.78 -3.31
CA ALA A 263 -13.18 18.99 -4.19
C ALA A 263 -12.45 18.58 -5.48
N ASP A 264 -11.61 19.45 -6.04
CA ASP A 264 -10.80 19.13 -7.23
C ASP A 264 -9.80 17.99 -6.95
N ASP A 265 -9.09 18.04 -5.82
CA ASP A 265 -8.16 16.98 -5.42
C ASP A 265 -8.88 15.65 -5.15
N CYS A 266 -10.02 15.70 -4.45
CA CYS A 266 -10.84 14.52 -4.19
C CYS A 266 -11.38 13.92 -5.50
N THR A 267 -11.86 14.77 -6.41
CA THR A 267 -12.36 14.38 -7.73
C THR A 267 -11.26 13.72 -8.54
N PHE A 268 -10.08 14.33 -8.64
CA PHE A 268 -8.94 13.75 -9.35
C PHE A 268 -8.58 12.34 -8.85
N ARG A 269 -8.52 12.14 -7.53
CA ARG A 269 -8.19 10.83 -6.95
C ARG A 269 -9.27 9.79 -7.26
N ILE A 270 -10.54 10.16 -7.09
CA ILE A 270 -11.68 9.25 -7.27
C ILE A 270 -11.88 8.89 -8.75
N GLU A 271 -11.74 9.84 -9.67
CA GLU A 271 -11.83 9.57 -11.11
C GLU A 271 -10.77 8.56 -11.55
N LYS A 272 -9.52 8.73 -11.11
CA LYS A 272 -8.45 7.75 -11.36
C LYS A 272 -8.76 6.38 -10.79
N LEU A 273 -9.36 6.30 -9.60
CA LEU A 273 -9.76 5.02 -9.04
C LEU A 273 -10.87 4.37 -9.87
N LEU A 274 -11.88 5.14 -10.27
CA LEU A 274 -12.97 4.65 -11.13
C LEU A 274 -12.47 4.17 -12.49
N GLU A 275 -11.49 4.86 -13.10
CA GLU A 275 -10.83 4.40 -14.33
C GLU A 275 -10.21 3.01 -14.15
N ARG A 276 -9.52 2.76 -13.02
CA ARG A 276 -8.89 1.47 -12.71
C ARG A 276 -9.89 0.37 -12.38
N ILE A 277 -11.00 0.70 -11.72
CA ILE A 277 -12.07 -0.28 -11.45
C ILE A 277 -12.76 -0.68 -12.75
N ASN A 278 -12.98 0.28 -13.65
CA ASN A 278 -13.70 0.07 -14.90
C ASN A 278 -12.81 -0.40 -16.08
N SER A 279 -11.48 -0.35 -15.93
CA SER A 279 -10.57 -0.87 -16.95
C SER A 279 -10.70 -2.40 -17.01
N LYS A 280 -11.19 -2.89 -18.16
CA LYS A 280 -11.25 -4.32 -18.51
C LYS A 280 -9.95 -4.75 -19.17
#